data_AF-A0A660MEM4-F1
#
_entry.id   AF-A0A660MEM4-F1
#
_cell.length_a   1.000
_cell.length_b   1.000
_cell.length_c   1.000
_cell.angle_alpha   90.00
_cell.angle_beta   90.00
_cell.angle_gamma   90.00
#
_symmetry.space_group_name_H-M   'P 1'
#
loop_
_entity.id
_entity.type
_entity.pdbx_description
1 polymer ?
#
loop_
_entity_poly.entity_id
_entity_poly.type
_entity_poly.pdbx_seq_one_letter_code
_entity_poly.pdbx_strand_id
1 'polypeptide(L)'
;MNLTLSRGDKKAWDSDFATDEKSIKDNPILGDFKNPKELYDFVEEVYGANEITIKDSAAEPTHTNAIAGRGYERKYIEYRNDYIKLLREYLAYKIKRDEFEKKTGQIIPPAEVDDLRLLPDYQQDVEIESRAQQYAINKVSRALLFAKQALKTGVYAPDLQQSGMKGPAETEFKNLYYRIQDDIREIRQRTYQY
;
A
#
# COMPACT_ATOMS: atom_id res chain seq x y z
N MET A 1 7.42 12.62 16.41
CA MET A 1 5.96 12.62 16.14
C MET A 1 5.32 11.76 17.23
N ASN A 2 4.56 12.39 18.14
CA ASN A 2 4.02 11.72 19.34
C ASN A 2 2.65 11.14 18.99
N LEU A 3 2.57 9.82 18.80
CA LEU A 3 1.34 9.09 18.48
C LEU A 3 0.60 8.70 19.77
N THR A 4 0.26 9.67 20.62
CA THR A 4 -0.69 9.46 21.71
C THR A 4 -2.09 9.58 21.13
N LEU A 5 -2.68 8.44 20.75
CA LEU A 5 -3.90 8.37 19.97
C LEU A 5 -4.97 7.56 20.68
N SER A 6 -5.58 8.19 21.69
CA SER A 6 -6.89 7.77 22.18
C SER A 6 -7.91 8.11 21.10
N ARG A 7 -8.19 7.15 20.20
CA ARG A 7 -8.98 7.36 18.98
C ARG A 7 -10.38 6.75 19.11
N GLY A 8 -11.32 7.57 19.57
CA GLY A 8 -12.76 7.25 19.54
C GLY A 8 -13.49 7.71 18.28
N ASP A 9 -12.94 8.68 17.53
CA ASP A 9 -13.63 9.30 16.39
C ASP A 9 -13.14 8.77 15.03
N LYS A 10 -13.99 8.01 14.33
CA LYS A 10 -13.71 7.46 13.01
C LYS A 10 -13.54 8.54 11.93
N LYS A 11 -14.08 9.75 12.12
CA LYS A 11 -13.95 10.85 11.13
C LYS A 11 -12.50 11.36 11.00
N ALA A 12 -11.68 11.20 12.04
CA ALA A 12 -10.28 11.59 12.00
C ALA A 12 -9.44 10.70 11.04
N TRP A 13 -9.94 9.51 10.70
CA TRP A 13 -9.25 8.59 9.79
C TRP A 13 -9.19 9.10 8.34
N ASP A 14 -10.02 10.08 7.98
CA ASP A 14 -10.09 10.63 6.64
C ASP A 14 -9.06 11.77 6.40
N SER A 15 -8.45 12.34 7.44
CA SER A 15 -7.66 13.59 7.36
C SER A 15 -6.30 13.59 8.08
N ASP A 16 -5.87 12.46 8.66
CA ASP A 16 -4.72 12.40 9.57
C ASP A 16 -3.33 12.44 8.88
N PHE A 17 -3.26 12.29 7.56
CA PHE A 17 -2.00 12.43 6.83
C PHE A 17 -1.84 13.85 6.28
N ALA A 18 -0.66 14.42 6.48
CA ALA A 18 -0.28 15.66 5.83
C ALA A 18 0.00 15.39 4.35
N THR A 19 -0.90 15.80 3.47
CA THR A 19 -0.82 15.55 2.01
C THR A 19 -0.25 16.74 1.22
N ASP A 20 0.38 17.71 1.89
CA ASP A 20 1.04 18.82 1.21
C ASP A 20 2.33 18.36 0.50
N GLU A 21 2.73 19.07 -0.57
CA GLU A 21 3.87 18.68 -1.40
C GLU A 21 5.18 18.53 -0.62
N LYS A 22 5.36 19.31 0.45
CA LYS A 22 6.56 19.22 1.29
C LYS A 22 6.52 17.94 2.12
N SER A 23 5.40 17.64 2.77
CA SER A 23 5.22 16.40 3.53
C SER A 23 5.36 15.15 2.65
N ILE A 24 4.87 15.18 1.41
CA ILE A 24 5.03 14.10 0.44
C ILE A 24 6.49 13.97 -0.03
N LYS A 25 7.21 15.09 -0.26
CA LYS A 25 8.65 15.03 -0.59
C LYS A 25 9.47 14.46 0.56
N ASP A 26 9.17 14.87 1.79
CA ASP A 26 9.88 14.42 2.98
C ASP A 26 9.50 12.96 3.34
N ASN A 27 8.28 12.54 2.99
CA ASN A 27 7.75 11.18 3.18
C ASN A 27 6.97 10.71 1.94
N PRO A 28 7.65 10.14 0.93
CA PRO A 28 7.02 9.73 -0.34
C PRO A 28 5.83 8.78 -0.20
N ILE A 29 5.76 8.05 0.92
CA ILE A 29 4.66 7.15 1.25
C ILE A 29 3.32 7.86 1.46
N LEU A 30 3.32 9.14 1.86
CA LEU A 30 2.11 9.98 1.96
C LEU A 30 1.54 10.30 0.57
N GLY A 31 2.30 10.04 -0.50
CA GLY A 31 1.82 10.06 -1.88
C GLY A 31 1.10 8.77 -2.31
N ASP A 32 1.32 7.64 -1.63
CA ASP A 32 0.66 6.37 -1.94
C ASP A 32 -0.66 6.18 -1.21
N PHE A 33 -0.74 6.66 0.03
CA PHE A 33 -1.94 6.64 0.85
C PHE A 33 -2.24 8.07 1.28
N LYS A 34 -3.44 8.55 0.95
CA LYS A 34 -3.88 9.92 1.27
C LYS A 34 -4.32 10.05 2.72
N ASN A 35 -4.69 8.95 3.37
CA ASN A 35 -5.11 8.93 4.77
C ASN A 35 -4.97 7.50 5.36
N PRO A 36 -5.07 7.35 6.69
CA PRO A 36 -5.03 6.04 7.35
C PRO A 36 -6.09 5.06 6.86
N LYS A 37 -7.24 5.55 6.39
CA LYS A 37 -8.31 4.70 5.86
C LYS A 37 -7.90 3.97 4.59
N GLU A 38 -7.25 4.63 3.64
CA GLU A 38 -6.74 3.96 2.43
C GLU A 38 -5.71 2.86 2.76
N LEU A 39 -4.91 3.06 3.82
CA LEU A 39 -4.00 2.02 4.31
C LEU A 39 -4.76 0.84 4.92
N TYR A 40 -5.78 1.12 5.74
CA TYR A 40 -6.64 0.10 6.33
C TYR A 40 -7.35 -0.72 5.24
N ASP A 41 -8.00 -0.04 4.28
CA ASP A 41 -8.72 -0.66 3.16
C ASP A 41 -7.77 -1.53 2.31
N PHE A 42 -6.52 -1.09 2.11
CA PHE A 42 -5.49 -1.89 1.44
C PHE A 42 -5.16 -3.17 2.22
N VAL A 43 -4.93 -3.08 3.52
CA VAL A 43 -4.61 -4.26 4.35
C VAL A 43 -5.81 -5.22 4.43
N GLU A 44 -7.02 -4.70 4.59
CA GLU A 44 -8.25 -5.49 4.60
C GLU A 44 -8.46 -6.19 3.25
N GLU A 45 -8.26 -5.51 2.12
CA GLU A 45 -8.42 -6.14 0.81
C GLU A 45 -7.41 -7.28 0.60
N VAL A 46 -6.15 -7.11 1.03
CA VAL A 46 -5.09 -8.10 0.85
C VAL A 46 -5.25 -9.28 1.81
N TYR A 47 -5.38 -9.01 3.11
CA TYR A 47 -5.29 -10.02 4.17
C TYR A 47 -6.64 -10.37 4.82
N GLY A 48 -7.67 -9.58 4.55
CA GLY A 48 -8.97 -9.69 5.22
C GLY A 48 -9.00 -8.94 6.55
N ALA A 49 -10.13 -9.05 7.24
CA ALA A 49 -10.33 -8.49 8.56
C ALA A 49 -11.15 -9.43 9.43
N ASN A 50 -10.80 -9.51 10.71
CA ASN A 50 -11.55 -10.26 11.72
C ASN A 50 -11.96 -9.31 12.84
N GLU A 51 -13.25 -9.26 13.14
CA GLU A 51 -13.78 -8.50 14.27
C GLU A 51 -13.85 -9.40 15.51
N ILE A 52 -13.04 -9.06 16.51
CA ILE A 52 -12.98 -9.78 17.78
C ILE A 52 -13.67 -8.94 18.85
N THR A 53 -14.59 -9.57 19.58
CA THR A 53 -15.23 -8.97 20.76
C THR A 53 -14.84 -9.72 22.02
N ILE A 54 -14.59 -8.99 23.09
CA ILE A 54 -14.41 -9.54 24.44
C ILE A 54 -15.69 -9.22 25.22
N LYS A 55 -16.38 -10.25 25.71
CA LYS A 55 -17.50 -10.08 26.66
C LYS A 55 -16.96 -10.24 28.09
N ASP A 56 -17.48 -9.46 29.03
CA ASP A 56 -17.06 -9.49 30.45
C ASP A 56 -17.15 -10.88 31.12
N SER A 57 -17.93 -11.81 30.57
CA SER A 57 -18.10 -13.17 31.11
C SER A 57 -17.56 -14.30 30.23
N ALA A 58 -16.86 -14.00 29.13
CA ALA A 58 -16.37 -15.03 28.22
C ALA A 58 -14.91 -15.38 28.52
N ALA A 59 -14.61 -16.68 28.64
CA ALA A 59 -13.25 -17.18 28.87
C ALA A 59 -12.34 -17.00 27.64
N GLU A 60 -12.92 -16.84 26.44
CA GLU A 60 -12.19 -16.69 25.18
C GLU A 60 -12.82 -15.59 24.30
N PRO A 61 -12.01 -14.88 23.49
CA PRO A 61 -12.50 -13.85 22.56
C PRO A 61 -13.45 -14.45 21.52
N THR A 62 -14.53 -13.74 21.19
CA THR A 62 -15.49 -14.19 20.18
C THR A 62 -15.25 -13.47 18.85
N HIS A 63 -15.01 -14.23 17.78
CA HIS A 63 -14.98 -13.71 16.41
C HIS A 63 -16.41 -13.48 15.92
N THR A 64 -16.74 -12.25 15.56
CA THR A 64 -18.12 -11.83 15.25
C THR A 64 -18.35 -11.61 13.77
N ASN A 65 -17.35 -11.08 13.05
CA ASN A 65 -17.36 -10.92 11.61
C ASN A 65 -15.99 -11.28 11.04
N ALA A 66 -15.97 -11.87 9.84
CA ALA A 66 -14.75 -12.19 9.11
C ALA A 66 -14.92 -11.82 7.63
N ILE A 67 -13.99 -11.04 7.12
CA ILE A 67 -13.85 -10.68 5.71
C ILE A 67 -12.63 -11.40 5.18
N ALA A 68 -12.80 -12.18 4.10
CA ALA A 68 -11.70 -12.89 3.48
C ALA A 68 -10.82 -11.94 2.66
N GLY A 69 -9.50 -12.04 2.85
CA GLY A 69 -8.51 -11.36 2.02
C GLY A 69 -8.47 -11.94 0.60
N ARG A 70 -7.99 -11.13 -0.34
CA ARG A 70 -7.91 -11.46 -1.77
C ARG A 70 -6.48 -11.66 -2.29
N GLY A 71 -5.47 -11.45 -1.44
CA GLY A 71 -4.06 -11.51 -1.83
C GLY A 71 -3.55 -10.22 -2.47
N TYR A 72 -2.22 -10.06 -2.48
CA TYR A 72 -1.56 -8.85 -2.97
C TYR A 72 -1.51 -8.80 -4.51
N GLU A 73 -1.68 -9.94 -5.18
CA GLU A 73 -1.58 -10.07 -6.64
C GLU A 73 -2.61 -9.22 -7.36
N ARG A 74 -3.79 -9.06 -6.78
CA ARG A 74 -4.84 -8.19 -7.32
C ARG A 74 -4.36 -6.74 -7.39
N LYS A 75 -3.74 -6.24 -6.32
CA LYS A 75 -3.15 -4.89 -6.27
C LYS A 75 -1.97 -4.75 -7.22
N TYR A 76 -1.15 -5.78 -7.36
CA TYR A 76 -0.09 -5.82 -8.35
C TYR A 76 -0.64 -5.65 -9.78
N ILE A 77 -1.68 -6.42 -10.16
CA ILE A 77 -2.30 -6.33 -11.49
C ILE A 77 -2.92 -4.94 -11.70
N GLU A 78 -3.62 -4.41 -10.70
CA GLU A 78 -4.21 -3.06 -10.73
C GLU A 78 -3.15 -2.00 -11.01
N TYR A 79 -2.10 -1.94 -10.20
CA TYR A 79 -1.02 -0.95 -10.35
C TYR A 79 -0.26 -1.10 -11.66
N ARG A 80 -0.02 -2.32 -12.13
CA ARG A 80 0.64 -2.58 -13.41
C ARG A 80 -0.22 -2.06 -14.56
N ASN A 81 -1.49 -2.45 -14.61
CA ASN A 81 -2.39 -2.08 -15.71
C ASN A 81 -2.64 -0.56 -15.75
N ASP A 82 -2.79 0.07 -14.59
CA ASP A 82 -2.93 1.53 -14.49
C ASP A 82 -1.68 2.26 -15.00
N TYR A 83 -0.49 1.76 -14.66
CA TYR A 83 0.76 2.33 -15.15
C TYR A 83 0.92 2.17 -16.67
N ILE A 84 0.60 1.00 -17.23
CA ILE A 84 0.60 0.77 -18.69
C ILE A 84 -0.30 1.80 -19.38
N LYS A 85 -1.51 2.00 -18.86
CA LYS A 85 -2.46 2.96 -19.41
C LYS A 85 -1.88 4.38 -19.38
N LEU A 86 -1.37 4.82 -18.23
CA LEU A 86 -0.80 6.17 -18.07
C LEU A 86 0.44 6.38 -18.94
N LEU A 87 1.34 5.40 -19.03
CA LEU A 87 2.53 5.50 -19.85
C LEU A 87 2.17 5.58 -21.34
N ARG A 88 1.24 4.75 -21.81
CA ARG A 88 0.72 4.83 -23.20
C ARG A 88 0.08 6.18 -23.50
N GLU A 89 -0.72 6.71 -22.58
CA GLU A 89 -1.30 8.05 -22.71
C GLU A 89 -0.22 9.15 -22.77
N TYR A 90 0.86 9.01 -22.00
CA TYR A 90 1.98 9.96 -22.00
C TYR A 90 2.82 9.89 -23.28
N LEU A 91 3.14 8.68 -23.76
CA LEU A 91 3.84 8.48 -25.03
C LEU A 91 3.04 9.04 -26.21
N ALA A 92 1.70 8.86 -26.19
CA ALA A 92 0.77 9.35 -27.20
C ALA A 92 0.41 10.86 -27.07
N TYR A 93 1.09 11.62 -26.21
CA TYR A 93 0.84 13.05 -25.96
C TYR A 93 -0.58 13.38 -25.46
N LYS A 94 -1.32 12.40 -24.92
CA LYS A 94 -2.68 12.59 -24.38
C LYS A 94 -2.67 13.21 -22.98
N ILE A 95 -1.64 12.91 -22.19
CA ILE A 95 -1.39 13.55 -20.89
C ILE A 95 -0.03 14.23 -20.90
N LYS A 96 0.12 15.28 -20.08
CA LYS A 96 1.39 15.99 -19.92
C LYS A 96 2.30 15.25 -18.94
N ARG A 97 3.60 15.55 -19.02
CA ARG A 97 4.63 15.06 -18.10
C ARG A 97 4.23 15.26 -16.64
N ASP A 98 3.90 16.50 -16.26
CA ASP A 98 3.54 16.84 -14.88
C ASP A 98 2.35 16.02 -14.36
N GLU A 99 1.40 15.69 -15.23
CA GLU A 99 0.25 14.85 -14.87
C GLU A 99 0.66 13.39 -14.66
N PHE A 100 1.53 12.86 -15.52
CA PHE A 100 2.09 11.52 -15.37
C PHE A 100 2.91 11.40 -14.09
N GLU A 101 3.84 12.33 -13.85
CA GLU A 101 4.71 12.34 -12.67
C GLU A 101 3.87 12.48 -11.39
N LYS A 102 2.84 13.33 -11.39
CA LYS A 102 1.94 13.48 -10.23
C LYS A 102 1.12 12.22 -9.94
N LYS A 103 0.63 11.51 -10.96
CA LYS A 103 -0.19 10.29 -10.77
C LYS A 103 0.64 9.08 -10.39
N THR A 104 1.85 8.96 -10.94
CA THR A 104 2.68 7.76 -10.77
C THR A 104 3.75 7.93 -9.68
N GLY A 105 4.19 9.16 -9.43
CA GLY A 105 5.39 9.45 -8.63
C GLY A 105 6.70 9.12 -9.35
N GLN A 106 6.66 8.70 -10.62
CA GLN A 106 7.85 8.38 -11.41
C GLN A 106 8.24 9.54 -12.31
N ILE A 107 9.54 9.86 -12.31
CA ILE A 107 10.14 10.86 -13.18
C ILE A 107 10.82 10.12 -14.32
N ILE A 108 10.33 10.33 -15.55
CA ILE A 108 10.97 9.81 -16.77
C ILE A 108 11.59 10.99 -17.51
N PRO A 109 12.93 11.00 -17.72
CA PRO A 109 13.62 11.99 -18.53
C PRO A 109 12.97 12.16 -19.92
N PRO A 110 12.84 13.40 -20.44
CA PRO A 110 12.26 13.62 -21.77
C PRO A 110 12.97 12.87 -22.90
N ALA A 111 14.31 12.79 -22.86
CA ALA A 111 15.09 12.05 -23.84
C ALA A 111 14.69 10.57 -23.89
N GLU A 112 14.46 9.95 -22.73
CA GLU A 112 14.05 8.55 -22.64
C GLU A 112 12.62 8.33 -23.15
N VAL A 113 11.73 9.32 -22.95
CA VAL A 113 10.38 9.31 -23.53
C VAL A 113 10.44 9.38 -25.05
N ASP A 114 11.32 10.22 -25.59
CA ASP A 114 11.51 10.34 -27.04
C ASP A 114 12.12 9.06 -27.63
N ASP A 115 13.08 8.45 -26.95
CA ASP A 115 13.63 7.14 -27.34
C ASP A 115 12.54 6.06 -27.35
N LEU A 116 11.71 5.99 -26.31
CA LEU A 116 10.57 5.05 -26.24
C LEU A 116 9.58 5.24 -27.39
N ARG A 117 9.35 6.49 -27.84
CA ARG A 117 8.46 6.80 -28.97
C ARG A 117 9.02 6.36 -30.31
N LEU A 118 10.34 6.30 -30.44
CA LEU A 118 11.02 5.90 -31.67
C LEU A 118 11.13 4.37 -31.81
N LEU A 119 10.87 3.62 -30.75
CA LEU A 119 10.87 2.16 -30.79
C LEU A 119 9.75 1.62 -31.71
N PRO A 120 9.98 0.52 -32.44
CA PRO A 120 8.93 -0.25 -33.10
C PRO A 120 7.85 -0.72 -32.10
N ASP A 121 6.60 -0.80 -32.56
CA ASP A 121 5.42 -1.13 -31.72
C ASP A 121 5.65 -2.30 -30.75
N TYR A 122 6.19 -3.41 -31.24
CA TYR A 122 6.47 -4.58 -30.39
C TYR A 122 7.50 -4.29 -29.30
N GLN A 123 8.60 -3.61 -29.63
CA GLN A 123 9.65 -3.30 -28.67
C GLN A 123 9.15 -2.27 -27.64
N GLN A 124 8.34 -1.31 -28.09
CA GLN A 124 7.70 -0.34 -27.22
C GLN A 124 6.77 -1.02 -26.22
N ASP A 125 5.93 -1.97 -26.67
CA ASP A 125 5.04 -2.72 -25.77
C ASP A 125 5.80 -3.54 -24.72
N VAL A 126 6.90 -4.19 -25.12
CA VAL A 126 7.76 -4.95 -24.18
C VAL A 126 8.39 -4.02 -23.13
N GLU A 127 8.90 -2.86 -23.53
CA GLU A 127 9.48 -1.88 -22.61
C GLU A 127 8.44 -1.29 -21.65
N ILE A 128 7.25 -0.95 -22.15
CA ILE A 128 6.13 -0.49 -21.33
C ILE A 128 5.76 -1.54 -20.28
N GLU A 129 5.62 -2.80 -20.69
CA GLU A 129 5.27 -3.90 -19.80
C GLU A 129 6.35 -4.10 -18.72
N SER A 130 7.63 -4.15 -19.10
CA SER A 130 8.75 -4.28 -18.17
C SER A 130 8.75 -3.18 -17.10
N ARG A 131 8.61 -1.91 -17.52
CA ARG A 131 8.53 -0.76 -16.61
C ARG A 131 7.31 -0.84 -15.70
N ALA A 132 6.17 -1.27 -16.24
CA ALA A 132 4.95 -1.43 -15.46
C ALA A 132 5.06 -2.53 -14.39
N GLN A 133 5.71 -3.64 -14.71
CA GLN A 133 5.96 -4.72 -13.77
C GLN A 133 6.85 -4.25 -12.62
N GLN A 134 7.97 -3.58 -12.95
CA GLN A 134 8.86 -3.00 -11.94
C GLN A 134 8.14 -1.93 -11.09
N TYR A 135 7.35 -1.07 -11.71
CA TYR A 135 6.54 -0.07 -11.01
C TYR A 135 5.59 -0.73 -10.00
N ALA A 136 4.81 -1.72 -10.43
CA ALA A 136 3.84 -2.39 -9.59
C ALA A 136 4.50 -3.17 -8.44
N ILE A 137 5.58 -3.90 -8.71
CA ILE A 137 6.40 -4.59 -7.70
C ILE A 137 6.86 -3.60 -6.62
N ASN A 138 7.43 -2.46 -7.03
CA ASN A 138 7.94 -1.45 -6.10
C ASN A 138 6.81 -0.82 -5.28
N LYS A 139 5.68 -0.52 -5.92
CA LYS A 139 4.52 0.10 -5.26
C LYS A 139 3.88 -0.82 -4.24
N VAL A 140 3.60 -2.09 -4.60
CA VAL A 140 3.05 -3.07 -3.65
C VAL A 140 4.04 -3.33 -2.50
N SER A 141 5.32 -3.52 -2.81
CA SER A 141 6.34 -3.74 -1.77
C SER A 141 6.40 -2.58 -0.77
N ARG A 142 6.35 -1.34 -1.26
CA ARG A 142 6.36 -0.14 -0.41
C ARG A 142 5.10 -0.03 0.43
N ALA A 143 3.93 -0.30 -0.14
CA ALA A 143 2.66 -0.35 0.59
C ALA A 143 2.68 -1.39 1.72
N LEU A 144 3.16 -2.60 1.44
CA LEU A 144 3.29 -3.67 2.44
C LEU A 144 4.30 -3.34 3.54
N LEU A 145 5.43 -2.71 3.22
CA LEU A 145 6.39 -2.25 4.22
C LEU A 145 5.77 -1.23 5.16
N PHE A 146 4.96 -0.32 4.63
CA PHE A 146 4.27 0.68 5.44
C PHE A 146 3.19 0.04 6.32
N ALA A 147 2.37 -0.86 5.76
CA ALA A 147 1.40 -1.64 6.54
C ALA A 147 2.09 -2.37 7.71
N LYS A 148 3.22 -3.03 7.45
CA LYS A 148 4.03 -3.69 8.48
C LYS A 148 4.50 -2.75 9.59
N GLN A 149 4.97 -1.56 9.23
CA GLN A 149 5.39 -0.54 10.20
C GLN A 149 4.20 -0.01 11.00
N ALA A 150 3.08 0.30 10.33
CA ALA A 150 1.86 0.78 10.95
C ALA A 150 1.31 -0.23 11.97
N LEU A 151 1.28 -1.51 11.61
CA LEU A 151 0.89 -2.61 12.51
C LEU A 151 1.79 -2.66 13.75
N LYS A 152 3.11 -2.59 13.56
CA LYS A 152 4.07 -2.57 14.67
C LYS A 152 3.79 -1.39 15.60
N THR A 153 3.55 -0.20 15.07
CA THR A 153 3.26 0.98 15.89
C THR A 153 1.90 0.91 16.59
N GLY A 154 0.88 0.37 15.92
CA GLY A 154 -0.48 0.30 16.45
C GLY A 154 -0.61 -0.66 17.63
N VAL A 155 0.11 -1.79 17.60
CA VAL A 155 0.06 -2.78 18.69
C VAL A 155 0.69 -2.26 19.99
N TYR A 156 1.64 -1.33 19.88
CA TYR A 156 2.24 -0.67 21.04
C TYR A 156 1.56 0.65 21.42
N ALA A 157 0.39 0.97 20.85
CA ALA A 157 -0.34 2.18 21.18
C ALA A 157 -0.81 2.15 22.66
N PRO A 158 -0.70 3.27 23.41
CA PRO A 158 -1.03 3.32 24.84
C PRO A 158 -2.43 2.80 25.18
N ASP A 159 -3.44 3.15 24.38
CA ASP A 159 -4.84 2.74 24.61
C ASP A 159 -5.02 1.22 24.47
N LEU A 160 -4.34 0.60 23.50
CA LEU A 160 -4.37 -0.86 23.36
C LEU A 160 -3.59 -1.54 24.48
N GLN A 161 -2.48 -0.95 24.91
CA GLN A 161 -1.67 -1.47 26.02
C GLN A 161 -2.41 -1.50 27.35
N GLN A 162 -3.38 -0.59 27.54
CA GLN A 162 -4.25 -0.51 28.73
C GLN A 162 -5.56 -1.31 28.57
N SER A 163 -5.81 -1.87 27.39
CA SER A 163 -7.04 -2.61 27.08
C SER A 163 -6.90 -4.12 27.30
N GLY A 164 -8.00 -4.77 27.70
CA GLY A 164 -8.11 -6.23 27.69
C GLY A 164 -7.92 -6.85 26.30
N MET A 165 -8.00 -6.04 25.23
CA MET A 165 -7.73 -6.46 23.86
C MET A 165 -6.26 -6.73 23.55
N LYS A 166 -5.32 -6.35 24.42
CA LYS A 166 -3.87 -6.50 24.16
C LYS A 166 -3.48 -7.93 23.78
N GLY A 167 -3.89 -8.93 24.57
CA GLY A 167 -3.50 -10.32 24.36
C GLY A 167 -3.96 -10.89 23.00
N PRO A 168 -5.27 -10.79 22.69
CA PRO A 168 -5.78 -11.19 21.37
C PRO A 168 -5.14 -10.40 20.22
N ALA A 169 -4.97 -9.09 20.38
CA ALA A 169 -4.38 -8.24 19.35
C ALA A 169 -2.91 -8.57 19.05
N GLU A 170 -2.10 -8.90 20.07
CA GLU A 170 -0.70 -9.30 19.87
C GLU A 170 -0.56 -10.62 19.11
N THR A 171 -1.51 -11.54 19.29
CA THR A 171 -1.53 -12.83 18.59
C THR A 171 -1.85 -12.63 17.11
N GLU A 172 -2.93 -11.91 16.81
CA GLU A 172 -3.32 -11.59 15.43
C GLU A 172 -2.26 -10.75 14.72
N PHE A 173 -1.65 -9.80 15.44
CA PHE A 173 -0.54 -9.00 14.92
C PHE A 173 0.62 -9.85 14.44
N LYS A 174 1.11 -10.80 15.25
CA LYS A 174 2.26 -11.62 14.87
C LYS A 174 1.98 -12.40 13.58
N ASN A 175 0.78 -13.00 13.49
CA ASN A 175 0.36 -13.74 12.31
C ASN A 175 0.38 -12.86 11.05
N LEU A 176 -0.26 -11.69 11.13
CA LEU A 176 -0.34 -10.75 10.01
C LEU A 176 1.04 -10.17 9.66
N TYR A 177 1.85 -9.82 10.65
CA TYR A 177 3.19 -9.26 10.48
C TYR A 177 4.12 -10.21 9.71
N TYR A 178 4.10 -11.51 10.03
CA TYR A 178 4.91 -12.50 9.33
C TYR A 178 4.39 -12.78 7.92
N ARG A 179 3.07 -12.86 7.71
CA ARG A 179 2.49 -12.97 6.36
C ARG A 179 2.93 -11.82 5.45
N ILE A 180 2.84 -10.58 5.94
CA ILE A 180 3.33 -9.40 5.20
C ILE A 180 4.83 -9.50 4.90
N GLN A 181 5.63 -10.00 5.85
CA GLN A 181 7.06 -10.17 5.65
C GLN A 181 7.39 -11.20 4.56
N ASP A 182 6.65 -12.31 4.52
CA ASP A 182 6.82 -13.35 3.52
C ASP A 182 6.41 -12.85 2.13
N ASP A 183 5.28 -12.13 2.01
CA ASP A 183 4.84 -11.54 0.75
C ASP A 183 5.85 -10.50 0.21
N ILE A 184 6.39 -9.64 1.09
CA ILE A 184 7.46 -8.70 0.70
C ILE A 184 8.67 -9.45 0.15
N ARG A 185 9.05 -10.57 0.77
CA ARG A 185 10.17 -11.39 0.32
C ARG A 185 9.88 -11.99 -1.05
N GLU A 186 8.70 -12.55 -1.25
CA GLU A 186 8.29 -13.15 -2.52
C GLU A 186 8.27 -12.12 -3.66
N ILE A 187 7.62 -10.97 -3.45
CA ILE A 187 7.52 -9.89 -4.45
C ILE A 187 8.91 -9.38 -4.84
N ARG A 188 9.81 -9.23 -3.87
CA ARG A 188 11.20 -8.78 -4.14
C ARG A 188 12.01 -9.84 -4.88
N GLN A 189 11.76 -11.12 -4.66
CA GLN A 189 12.41 -12.18 -5.45
C GLN A 189 11.95 -12.11 -6.91
N ARG A 190 10.67 -11.82 -7.17
CA ARG A 190 10.15 -11.61 -8.52
C ARG A 190 10.84 -10.44 -9.23
N THR A 191 11.37 -9.44 -8.50
CA THR A 191 12.14 -8.33 -9.11
C THR A 191 13.41 -8.79 -9.83
N TYR A 192 13.99 -9.92 -9.44
CA TYR A 192 15.22 -10.46 -10.04
C TYR A 192 14.97 -11.56 -11.09
N GLN A 193 13.70 -11.87 -11.38
CA GLN A 193 13.30 -12.91 -12.34
C GLN A 193 12.93 -12.35 -13.72
N TYR A 194 12.95 -11.02 -13.88
CA TYR A 194 12.64 -10.30 -15.12
C TYR A 194 13.84 -9.47 -15.57
#